data_AF-A0A1F6CEA9-F1
#
_entry.id   AF-A0A1F6CEA9-F1
#
_cell.length_a   1.000
_cell.length_b   1.000
_cell.length_c   1.000
_cell.angle_alpha   90.00
_cell.angle_beta   90.00
_cell.angle_gamma   90.00
#
_symmetry.space_group_name_H-M   'P 1'
#
loop_
_entity.id
_entity.type
_entity.pdbx_description
1 polymer ?
#
loop_
_entity_poly.entity_id
_entity_poly.type
_entity_poly.pdbx_seq_one_letter_code
_entity_poly.pdbx_strand_id
1 'polypeptide(L)'
;MAKLPDNYISGILKDLKLQNASEKEQADALLVLQDRFDNVVMQTLVALTSPEQKTRLTSALQKNVRVEEIISEVSSEIPEFSQALEQALLAEYASIRDAMQSAPA
;
A
#
# COMPACT_ATOMS: atom_id res chain seq x y z
N MET A 1 6.90 -8.65 -11.19
CA MET A 1 7.10 -7.44 -10.38
C MET A 1 7.50 -6.30 -11.29
N ALA A 2 6.64 -5.30 -11.45
CA ALA A 2 6.98 -4.09 -12.22
C ALA A 2 8.04 -3.30 -11.43
N LYS A 3 9.16 -2.96 -12.07
CA LYS A 3 10.14 -2.04 -11.47
C LYS A 3 9.55 -0.63 -11.50
N LEU A 4 9.46 0.01 -10.34
CA LEU A 4 9.16 1.44 -10.28
C LEU A 4 10.26 2.19 -11.05
N PRO A 5 9.91 3.17 -11.91
CA PRO A 5 10.93 3.93 -12.62
C PRO A 5 11.82 4.71 -11.64
N ASP A 6 13.13 4.77 -11.90
CA ASP A 6 14.14 5.29 -10.96
C ASP A 6 13.88 6.74 -10.49
N ASN A 7 13.13 7.52 -11.27
CA ASN A 7 12.72 8.88 -10.93
C ASN A 7 11.70 8.93 -9.77
N TYR A 8 10.84 7.92 -9.62
CA TYR A 8 9.87 7.83 -8.53
C TYR A 8 10.56 7.47 -7.21
N ILE A 9 11.49 6.50 -7.25
CA ILE A 9 12.25 6.11 -6.05
C ILE A 9 13.08 7.30 -5.55
N SER A 10 13.76 8.01 -6.45
CA SER A 10 14.53 9.21 -6.11
C SER A 10 13.67 10.31 -5.49
N GLY A 11 12.43 10.49 -5.98
CA GLY A 11 11.45 11.43 -5.41
C GLY A 11 11.03 11.04 -3.99
N ILE A 12 10.68 9.77 -3.78
CA ILE A 12 10.28 9.24 -2.46
C ILE A 12 11.43 9.39 -1.45
N LEU A 13 12.66 9.02 -1.82
CA LEU A 13 13.81 9.13 -0.93
C LEU A 13 14.11 10.60 -0.58
N LYS A 14 13.90 11.53 -1.51
CA LYS A 14 14.04 12.96 -1.25
C LYS A 14 12.96 13.47 -0.27
N ASP A 15 11.70 13.12 -0.51
CA ASP A 15 10.56 13.55 0.31
C ASP A 15 10.64 13.00 1.74
N LEU A 16 11.18 11.79 1.89
CA LEU A 16 11.46 11.16 3.19
C LEU A 16 12.81 11.58 3.81
N LYS A 17 13.57 12.47 3.14
CA LYS A 17 14.91 12.93 3.56
C LYS A 17 15.96 11.82 3.74
N LEU A 18 15.82 10.72 3.00
CA LEU A 18 16.71 9.55 3.03
C LEU A 18 17.78 9.54 1.92
N GLN A 19 17.85 10.57 1.09
CA GLN A 19 18.80 10.67 -0.03
C GLN A 19 20.29 10.53 0.38
N ASN A 20 20.62 10.86 1.64
CA ASN A 20 21.98 10.76 2.20
C ASN A 20 22.15 9.55 3.12
N ALA A 21 21.09 8.75 3.34
CA ALA A 21 21.17 7.52 4.10
C ALA A 21 21.95 6.46 3.31
N SER A 22 22.46 5.44 4.00
CA SER A 22 23.10 4.31 3.35
C SER A 22 22.12 3.56 2.44
N GLU A 23 22.63 2.86 1.42
CA GLU A 23 21.81 2.03 0.54
C GLU A 23 20.94 1.03 1.31
N LYS A 24 21.47 0.49 2.42
CA LYS A 24 20.74 -0.42 3.30
C LYS A 24 19.56 0.28 3.98
N GLU A 25 19.78 1.47 4.55
CA GLU A 25 18.71 2.24 5.19
C GLU A 25 17.64 2.68 4.19
N GLN A 26 18.05 3.04 2.97
CA GLN A 26 17.11 3.34 1.89
C GLN A 26 16.27 2.11 1.51
N ALA A 27 16.91 0.94 1.37
CA ALA A 27 16.21 -0.31 1.08
C ALA A 27 15.24 -0.71 2.20
N ASP A 28 15.67 -0.63 3.46
CA ASP A 28 14.84 -0.94 4.62
C ASP A 28 13.63 0.01 4.70
N ALA A 29 13.83 1.31 4.46
CA ALA A 29 12.73 2.28 4.44
C ALA A 29 11.73 2.04 3.30
N LEU A 30 12.22 1.67 2.10
CA LEU A 30 11.35 1.34 0.96
C LEU A 30 10.55 0.05 1.21
N LEU A 31 11.15 -0.95 1.88
CA LEU A 31 10.43 -2.17 2.29
C LEU A 31 9.33 -1.85 3.31
N VAL A 32 9.63 -1.05 4.32
CA VAL A 32 8.63 -0.61 5.31
C VAL A 32 7.51 0.17 4.63
N LEU A 33 7.83 1.04 3.67
CA LEU A 33 6.84 1.79 2.90
C LEU A 33 5.93 0.86 2.10
N GLN A 34 6.52 -0.15 1.44
CA GLN A 34 5.77 -1.16 0.71
C GLN A 34 4.80 -1.91 1.63
N ASP A 35 5.28 -2.44 2.76
CA ASP A 35 4.45 -3.19 3.72
C ASP A 35 3.30 -2.35 4.27
N ARG A 36 3.54 -1.05 4.54
CA ARG A 36 2.50 -0.14 5.01
C ARG A 36 1.44 0.12 3.93
N PHE A 37 1.85 0.31 2.68
CA PHE A 37 0.90 0.49 1.58
C PHE A 37 0.12 -0.78 1.24
N ASP A 38 0.75 -1.95 1.27
CA ASP A 38 0.05 -3.22 1.11
C ASP A 38 -1.03 -3.40 2.19
N ASN A 39 -0.72 -3.02 3.44
CA ASN A 39 -1.70 -3.01 4.53
C ASN A 39 -2.85 -2.02 4.28
N VAL A 40 -2.59 -0.81 3.79
CA VAL A 40 -3.64 0.16 3.45
C VAL A 40 -4.56 -0.38 2.37
N VAL A 41 -4.00 -0.96 1.30
CA VAL A 41 -4.79 -1.58 0.22
C VAL A 41 -5.74 -2.64 0.78
N MET A 42 -5.20 -3.54 1.62
CA MET A 42 -5.98 -4.61 2.23
C MET A 42 -7.03 -4.09 3.20
N GLN A 43 -6.71 -3.09 4.03
CA GLN A 43 -7.66 -2.50 4.96
C GLN A 43 -8.79 -1.77 4.24
N THR A 44 -8.49 -0.98 3.20
CA THR A 44 -9.51 -0.32 2.40
C THR A 44 -10.42 -1.33 1.71
N LEU A 45 -9.87 -2.41 1.16
CA LEU A 45 -10.65 -3.50 0.58
C LEU A 45 -11.57 -4.16 1.63
N VAL A 46 -11.04 -4.52 2.79
CA VAL A 46 -11.83 -5.16 3.86
C VAL A 46 -12.88 -4.21 4.46
N ALA A 47 -12.60 -2.91 4.53
CA ALA A 47 -13.51 -1.92 5.06
C ALA A 47 -14.73 -1.72 4.16
N LEU A 48 -14.52 -1.73 2.84
CA LEU A 48 -15.56 -1.40 1.86
C LEU A 48 -16.28 -2.61 1.28
N THR A 49 -15.76 -3.82 1.51
CA THR A 49 -16.40 -5.05 1.06
C THR A 49 -17.68 -5.37 1.83
N SER A 50 -18.72 -5.75 1.09
CA SER A 50 -19.94 -6.33 1.64
C SER A 50 -19.69 -7.69 2.31
N PRO A 51 -20.59 -8.17 3.18
CA PRO A 51 -20.47 -9.51 3.77
C PRO A 51 -20.34 -10.64 2.74
N GLU A 52 -21.01 -10.51 1.60
CA GLU A 52 -20.97 -11.48 0.49
C GLU A 52 -19.60 -11.46 -0.20
N GLN A 53 -19.05 -10.27 -0.46
CA GLN A 53 -17.72 -10.09 -1.03
C GLN A 53 -16.62 -10.59 -0.08
N LYS A 54 -16.76 -10.35 1.23
CA LYS A 54 -15.86 -10.92 2.25
C LYS A 54 -15.86 -12.44 2.20
N THR A 55 -17.03 -13.05 2.10
CA THR A 55 -17.17 -14.51 2.01
C THR A 55 -16.47 -15.06 0.76
N ARG A 56 -16.61 -14.38 -0.38
CA ARG A 56 -15.87 -14.71 -1.62
C ARG A 56 -14.36 -14.63 -1.44
N LEU A 57 -13.86 -13.54 -0.87
CA LEU A 57 -12.43 -13.34 -0.58
C LEU A 57 -11.88 -14.41 0.37
N THR A 58 -12.56 -14.68 1.48
CA THR A 58 -12.14 -15.71 2.45
C THR A 58 -12.15 -17.10 1.82
N SER A 59 -13.14 -17.41 0.99
CA SER A 59 -13.21 -18.68 0.27
C SER A 59 -12.08 -18.84 -0.75
N ALA A 60 -11.70 -17.75 -1.43
CA ALA A 60 -10.56 -17.72 -2.36
C ALA A 60 -9.24 -18.01 -1.65
N LEU A 61 -9.03 -17.35 -0.50
CA LEU A 61 -7.84 -17.53 0.34
C LEU A 61 -7.73 -18.96 0.87
N GLN A 62 -8.83 -19.55 1.35
CA GLN A 62 -8.84 -20.92 1.86
C GLN A 62 -8.58 -21.98 0.78
N LYS A 63 -9.04 -21.73 -0.44
CA LYS A 63 -8.89 -22.66 -1.57
C LYS A 63 -7.57 -22.49 -2.30
N ASN A 64 -6.78 -21.46 -1.97
CA ASN A 64 -5.47 -21.18 -2.55
C ASN A 64 -5.49 -21.04 -4.09
N VAL A 65 -6.63 -20.60 -4.65
CA VAL A 65 -6.84 -20.49 -6.10
C VAL A 65 -7.31 -19.06 -6.40
N ARG A 66 -6.58 -18.38 -7.31
CA ARG A 66 -6.99 -17.14 -7.99
C ARG A 66 -7.32 -15.95 -7.06
N VAL A 67 -6.59 -15.81 -5.96
CA VAL A 67 -6.78 -14.70 -5.01
C VAL A 67 -6.66 -13.34 -5.68
N GLU A 68 -5.68 -13.16 -6.58
CA GLU A 68 -5.47 -11.91 -7.33
C GLU A 68 -6.66 -11.57 -8.24
N GLU A 69 -7.21 -12.56 -8.95
CA GLU A 69 -8.40 -12.37 -9.80
C GLU A 69 -9.60 -11.96 -8.96
N ILE A 70 -9.81 -12.60 -7.80
CA ILE A 70 -10.94 -12.29 -6.91
C ILE A 70 -10.77 -10.92 -6.25
N ILE A 71 -9.56 -10.52 -5.87
CA ILE A 71 -9.30 -9.17 -5.37
C ILE A 71 -9.62 -8.13 -6.46
N SER A 72 -9.20 -8.37 -7.70
CA SER A 72 -9.50 -7.49 -8.83
C SER A 72 -11.02 -7.39 -9.09
N GLU A 73 -11.72 -8.52 -9.08
CA GLU A 73 -13.16 -8.57 -9.26
C GLU A 73 -13.90 -7.82 -8.14
N VAL A 74 -13.60 -8.15 -6.88
CA VAL A 74 -14.24 -7.53 -5.72
C VAL A 74 -13.94 -6.03 -5.65
N SER A 75 -12.71 -5.60 -5.92
CA SER A 75 -12.38 -4.17 -5.94
C SER A 75 -13.13 -3.40 -7.05
N SER A 76 -13.41 -4.03 -8.19
CA SER A 76 -14.20 -3.43 -9.27
C SER A 76 -15.69 -3.29 -8.95
N GLU A 77 -16.20 -4.10 -8.03
CA GLU A 77 -17.59 -4.06 -7.57
C GLU A 77 -17.86 -3.00 -6.49
N ILE A 78 -16.80 -2.50 -5.84
CA ILE A 78 -16.91 -1.50 -4.77
C ILE A 78 -17.00 -0.11 -5.41
N PRO A 79 -18.12 0.61 -5.24
CA PRO A 79 -18.23 1.98 -5.71
C PRO A 79 -17.15 2.86 -5.07
N GLU A 80 -16.52 3.72 -5.87
CA GLU A 80 -15.53 4.69 -5.39
C GLU A 80 -14.30 4.06 -4.69
N PHE A 81 -14.03 2.76 -4.88
CA PHE A 81 -12.88 2.07 -4.28
C PHE A 81 -11.56 2.77 -4.59
N SER A 82 -11.38 3.21 -5.84
CA SER A 82 -10.18 3.93 -6.27
C SER A 82 -9.98 5.23 -5.49
N GLN A 83 -11.07 6.00 -5.27
CA GLN A 83 -11.02 7.25 -4.53
C GLN A 83 -10.75 7.03 -3.04
N ALA A 84 -11.40 6.04 -2.43
CA ALA A 84 -11.16 5.69 -1.04
C ALA A 84 -9.73 5.17 -0.82
N LEU A 85 -9.22 4.38 -1.77
CA LEU A 85 -7.85 3.87 -1.74
C LEU A 85 -6.84 5.02 -1.90
N GLU A 86 -7.06 5.92 -2.85
CA GLU A 86 -6.20 7.10 -3.04
C GLU A 86 -6.13 7.95 -1.77
N GLN A 87 -7.29 8.26 -1.15
CA GLN A 87 -7.33 9.04 0.09
C GLN A 87 -6.58 8.34 1.24
N ALA A 88 -6.77 7.03 1.38
CA ALA A 88 -6.09 6.25 2.42
C ALA A 88 -4.56 6.20 2.19
N LEU A 89 -4.11 6.00 0.95
CA LEU A 89 -2.70 5.99 0.60
C LEU A 89 -2.04 7.35 0.82
N LEU A 90 -2.73 8.44 0.45
CA LEU A 90 -2.24 9.81 0.69
C LEU A 90 -2.12 10.12 2.18
N ALA A 91 -3.11 9.72 2.99
CA ALA A 91 -3.08 9.89 4.44
C ALA A 91 -1.92 9.10 5.07
N GLU A 92 -1.74 7.85 4.65
CA GLU A 92 -0.65 7.01 5.16
C GLU A 92 0.72 7.55 4.75
N TYR A 93 0.87 8.00 3.50
CA TYR A 93 2.12 8.60 3.04
C TYR A 93 2.46 9.88 3.83
N ALA A 94 1.47 10.73 4.09
CA ALA A 94 1.67 11.92 4.93
C ALA A 94 2.09 11.54 6.35
N SER A 95 1.43 10.54 6.96
CA SER A 95 1.79 10.00 8.28
C SER A 95 3.24 9.50 8.33
N ILE A 96 3.68 8.74 7.32
CA ILE A 96 5.06 8.24 7.21
C ILE A 96 6.05 9.40 7.10
N ARG A 97 5.76 10.35 6.20
CA ARG A 97 6.62 11.52 5.97
C ARG A 97 6.78 12.32 7.25
N ASP A 98 5.69 12.59 7.96
CA ASP A 98 5.71 13.40 9.17
C ASP A 98 6.41 12.66 10.33
N ALA A 99 6.26 11.33 10.43
CA ALA A 99 6.99 10.49 11.38
C ALA A 99 8.51 10.49 11.13
N MET A 100 8.94 10.41 9.87
CA MET A 100 10.35 10.48 9.48
C MET A 100 10.96 11.87 9.70
N GLN A 101 10.15 12.94 9.60
CA GLN A 101 10.61 14.31 9.85
C GLN A 101 10.65 14.69 11.33
N SER A 102 9.91 13.98 12.18
CA SER A 102 9.83 14.21 13.63
C SER A 102 10.76 13.29 14.44
N ALA A 103 11.39 12.30 13.81
CA ALA A 103 12.43 11.49 14.44
C ALA A 103 13.67 12.36 14.76
N PRO A 104 14.15 12.41 16.01
CA PRO A 104 15.38 13.12 16.33
C PRO A 104 16.58 12.46 15.63
N ALA A 105 17.45 13.31 15.07
CA ALA A 105 18.70 12.94 14.42
C ALA A 105 19.71 12.30 15.39
#